data_AF-A0A3A0UEF5-F1
#
_entry.id   AF-A0A3A0UEF5-F1
#
_cell.length_a   1.000
_cell.length_b   1.000
_cell.length_c   1.000
_cell.angle_alpha   90.00
_cell.angle_beta   90.00
_cell.angle_gamma   90.00
#
_symmetry.space_group_name_H-M   'P 1'
#
loop_
_entity.id
_entity.type
_entity.pdbx_description
1 polymer ?
#
loop_
_entity_poly.entity_id
_entity_poly.type
_entity_poly.pdbx_seq_one_letter_code
_entity_poly.pdbx_strand_id
1 'polypeptide(L)'
;RVVKKMIKNLDYYLSACQLGITVTSLGLGWLGEPTFDKLLHPLFELIHLPDALTTTISFIVSFIIVTYLHVVLGELAPKTLAIQHTEKLALLYSRPLYYFGVVMKPLIWLMNGSARMIIRMFGVDPDANNDAMSEEEIKIIINN
;
A
#
# COMPACT_ATOMS: atom_id res chain seq x y z
N ARG A 1 -1.97 17.74 -17.20
CA ARG A 1 -3.28 18.12 -16.58
C ARG A 1 -3.69 17.15 -15.46
N VAL A 2 -3.64 15.83 -15.67
CA VAL A 2 -3.99 14.81 -14.65
C VAL A 2 -3.10 14.87 -13.42
N VAL A 3 -1.77 14.95 -13.59
CA VAL A 3 -0.80 15.11 -12.48
C VAL A 3 -1.19 16.29 -11.55
N LYS A 4 -1.52 17.46 -12.10
CA LYS A 4 -1.96 18.62 -11.31
C LYS A 4 -3.23 18.34 -10.49
N LYS A 5 -4.16 17.56 -11.02
CA LYS A 5 -5.40 17.16 -10.31
C LYS A 5 -5.11 16.18 -9.18
N MET A 6 -4.12 15.31 -9.36
CA MET A 6 -3.68 14.35 -8.35
C MET A 6 -2.94 15.02 -7.20
N ILE A 7 -2.04 15.97 -7.48
CA ILE A 7 -1.35 16.74 -6.45
C ILE A 7 -2.34 17.51 -5.56
N LYS A 8 -3.41 18.06 -6.14
CA LYS A 8 -4.48 18.73 -5.36
C LYS A 8 -5.25 17.78 -4.42
N ASN A 9 -5.20 16.48 -4.64
CA ASN A 9 -5.89 15.47 -3.84
C ASN A 9 -4.90 14.37 -3.44
N LEU A 10 -3.72 14.75 -2.95
CA LEU A 10 -2.63 13.82 -2.71
C LEU A 10 -3.04 12.69 -1.77
N ASP A 11 -3.69 13.03 -0.65
CA ASP A 11 -4.16 12.06 0.34
C ASP A 11 -5.07 11.00 -0.25
N TYR A 12 -5.98 11.40 -1.16
CA TYR A 12 -6.86 10.46 -1.86
C TYR A 12 -6.08 9.45 -2.71
N TYR A 13 -5.07 9.92 -3.46
CA TYR A 13 -4.24 9.04 -4.28
C TYR A 13 -3.24 8.23 -3.46
N LEU A 14 -2.81 8.73 -2.30
CA LEU A 14 -2.05 7.94 -1.33
C LEU A 14 -2.90 6.80 -0.76
N SER A 15 -4.15 7.07 -0.35
CA SER A 15 -5.09 6.02 0.05
C SER A 15 -5.34 5.00 -1.06
N ALA A 16 -5.45 5.46 -2.32
CA ALA A 16 -5.61 4.57 -3.47
C ALA A 16 -4.39 3.65 -3.62
N CYS A 17 -3.16 4.19 -3.59
CA CYS A 17 -1.94 3.38 -3.65
C CYS A 17 -1.88 2.37 -2.50
N GLN A 18 -2.19 2.80 -1.27
CA GLN A 18 -2.18 1.92 -0.10
C GLN A 18 -3.17 0.75 -0.26
N LEU A 19 -4.38 1.04 -0.73
CA LEU A 19 -5.37 0.01 -1.04
C LEU A 19 -4.84 -0.99 -2.07
N GLY A 20 -4.20 -0.50 -3.15
CA GLY A 20 -3.59 -1.34 -4.17
C GLY A 20 -2.49 -2.24 -3.62
N ILE A 21 -1.63 -1.70 -2.75
CA ILE A 21 -0.58 -2.47 -2.05
C ILE A 21 -1.23 -3.57 -1.22
N THR A 22 -2.17 -3.23 -0.33
CA THR A 22 -2.85 -4.20 0.55
C THR A 22 -3.54 -5.31 -0.23
N VAL A 23 -4.31 -4.97 -1.28
CA VAL A 23 -4.99 -5.98 -2.11
C VAL A 23 -3.97 -6.91 -2.77
N THR A 24 -2.85 -6.36 -3.22
CA THR A 24 -1.75 -7.15 -3.80
C THR A 24 -1.09 -8.04 -2.74
N SER A 25 -0.83 -7.54 -1.53
CA SER A 25 -0.25 -8.34 -0.43
C SER A 25 -1.17 -9.51 -0.06
N LEU A 26 -2.48 -9.26 0.06
CA LEU A 26 -3.46 -10.30 0.38
C LEU A 26 -3.57 -11.33 -0.75
N GLY A 27 -3.61 -10.88 -2.00
CA GLY A 27 -3.65 -11.76 -3.17
C GLY A 27 -2.41 -12.64 -3.27
N LEU A 28 -1.22 -12.06 -3.08
CA LEU A 28 0.04 -12.81 -3.06
C LEU A 28 0.12 -13.77 -1.87
N GLY A 29 -0.37 -13.38 -0.69
CA GLY A 29 -0.47 -14.27 0.47
C GLY A 29 -1.36 -15.48 0.20
N TRP A 30 -2.53 -15.26 -0.41
CA TRP A 30 -3.47 -16.32 -0.76
C TRP A 30 -2.91 -17.27 -1.84
N LEU A 31 -2.21 -16.73 -2.84
CA LEU A 31 -1.58 -17.52 -3.89
C LEU A 31 -0.25 -18.15 -3.44
N GLY A 32 0.37 -17.63 -2.38
CA GLY A 32 1.69 -18.02 -1.93
C GLY A 32 1.73 -19.48 -1.51
N GLU A 33 0.94 -19.86 -0.51
CA GLU A 33 0.92 -21.23 0.04
C GLU A 33 0.79 -22.32 -1.05
N PRO A 34 -0.23 -22.33 -1.93
CA PRO A 34 -0.36 -23.38 -2.94
C PRO A 34 0.74 -23.34 -4.01
N THR A 35 1.38 -22.20 -4.23
CA THR A 35 2.49 -22.07 -5.19
C THR A 35 3.76 -22.69 -4.62
N PHE A 36 4.10 -22.35 -3.38
CA PHE A 36 5.29 -22.86 -2.72
C PHE A 36 5.13 -24.32 -2.30
N ASP A 37 3.92 -24.75 -1.94
CA ASP A 37 3.65 -26.15 -1.68
C ASP A 37 3.99 -27.01 -2.92
N LYS A 38 3.44 -26.67 -4.10
CA LYS A 38 3.77 -27.38 -5.36
C LYS A 38 5.25 -27.31 -5.74
N LEU A 39 5.92 -26.20 -5.41
CA LEU A 39 7.34 -26.00 -5.73
C LEU A 39 8.27 -26.81 -4.82
N LEU A 40 7.91 -26.95 -3.54
CA LEU A 40 8.73 -27.59 -2.51
C LEU A 40 8.36 -29.06 -2.27
N HIS A 41 7.15 -29.49 -2.63
CA HIS A 41 6.71 -30.89 -2.56
C HIS A 41 7.73 -31.91 -3.11
N PRO A 42 8.34 -31.73 -4.31
CA PRO A 42 9.32 -32.68 -4.82
C PRO A 42 10.60 -32.76 -3.96
N LEU A 43 10.98 -31.66 -3.29
CA LEU A 43 12.10 -31.66 -2.35
C LEU A 43 11.75 -32.39 -1.05
N PHE A 44 10.51 -32.25 -0.58
CA PHE A 44 10.03 -32.90 0.64
C PHE A 44 9.81 -34.41 0.48
N GLU A 45 9.35 -34.86 -0.70
CA GLU A 45 9.30 -36.29 -1.02
C GLU A 45 10.68 -36.94 -0.99
N LEU A 46 11.71 -36.26 -1.48
CA LEU A 46 13.09 -36.78 -1.50
C LEU A 46 13.63 -37.06 -0.08
N ILE A 47 13.24 -36.24 0.90
CA ILE A 47 13.68 -36.35 2.29
C ILE A 47 12.67 -37.07 3.20
N HIS A 48 11.59 -37.64 2.64
CA HIS A 48 10.56 -38.40 3.34
C HIS A 48 9.94 -37.66 4.55
N LEU A 49 9.61 -36.38 4.35
CA LEU A 49 9.08 -35.54 5.41
C LEU A 49 7.59 -35.86 5.70
N PRO A 50 7.16 -35.93 6.97
CA PRO A 50 5.74 -36.08 7.30
C PRO A 50 4.87 -34.93 6.78
N ASP A 51 3.70 -35.24 6.22
CA ASP A 51 2.79 -34.29 5.55
C ASP A 51 2.43 -33.04 6.40
N ALA A 52 2.27 -33.23 7.71
CA ALA A 52 1.97 -32.13 8.64
C ALA A 52 3.14 -31.13 8.74
N LEU A 53 4.38 -31.61 8.69
CA LEU A 53 5.57 -30.77 8.68
C LEU A 53 5.79 -30.12 7.32
N THR A 54 5.53 -30.85 6.23
CA THR A 54 5.56 -30.34 4.86
C THR A 54 4.67 -29.10 4.71
N THR A 55 3.39 -29.20 5.09
CA THR A 55 2.43 -28.10 4.97
C THR A 55 2.87 -26.87 5.80
N THR A 56 3.30 -27.09 7.03
CA THR A 56 3.73 -26.01 7.94
C THR A 56 4.99 -25.31 7.43
N ILE A 57 5.96 -26.06 6.93
CA ILE A 57 7.21 -25.51 6.39
C ILE A 57 6.95 -24.79 5.07
N SER A 58 6.14 -25.37 4.17
CA SER A 58 5.67 -24.71 2.94
C SER A 58 5.05 -23.35 3.24
N PHE A 59 4.15 -23.28 4.22
CA PHE A 59 3.51 -22.04 4.63
C PHE A 59 4.53 -21.01 5.15
N ILE A 60 5.43 -21.40 6.06
CA ILE A 60 6.43 -20.48 6.64
C ILE A 60 7.37 -19.94 5.55
N VAL A 61 7.90 -20.83 4.70
CA VAL A 61 8.82 -20.45 3.61
C VAL A 61 8.11 -19.55 2.61
N SER A 62 6.90 -19.91 2.23
CA SER A 62 6.04 -19.09 1.36
C SER A 62 5.82 -17.71 1.94
N PHE A 63 5.39 -17.63 3.20
CA PHE A 63 5.12 -16.37 3.87
C PHE A 63 6.35 -15.46 3.89
N ILE A 64 7.52 -15.99 4.25
CA ILE A 64 8.78 -15.22 4.29
C ILE A 64 9.16 -14.73 2.89
N ILE A 65 9.21 -15.63 1.90
CA ILE A 65 9.67 -15.29 0.54
C ILE A 65 8.70 -14.33 -0.14
N VAL A 66 7.39 -14.62 -0.10
CA VAL A 66 6.36 -13.76 -0.70
C VAL A 66 6.37 -12.40 -0.04
N THR A 67 6.44 -12.31 1.29
CA THR A 67 6.51 -11.03 1.99
C THR A 67 7.76 -10.25 1.60
N TYR A 68 8.93 -10.89 1.58
CA TYR A 68 10.18 -10.24 1.19
C TYR A 68 10.11 -9.71 -0.25
N LEU A 69 9.69 -10.55 -1.21
CA LEU A 69 9.57 -10.15 -2.61
C LEU A 69 8.53 -9.05 -2.79
N HIS A 70 7.38 -9.13 -2.12
CA HIS A 70 6.35 -8.10 -2.18
C HIS A 70 6.83 -6.76 -1.63
N VAL A 71 7.47 -6.74 -0.45
CA VAL A 71 7.96 -5.49 0.15
C VAL A 71 9.08 -4.90 -0.70
N VAL A 72 10.05 -5.71 -1.14
CA VAL A 72 11.19 -5.22 -1.91
C VAL A 72 10.77 -4.76 -3.30
N LEU A 73 10.04 -5.60 -4.05
CA LEU A 73 9.69 -5.31 -5.46
C LEU A 73 8.41 -4.49 -5.60
N GLY A 74 7.47 -4.63 -4.69
CA GLY A 74 6.18 -3.94 -4.72
C GLY A 74 6.21 -2.55 -4.06
N GLU A 75 7.05 -2.36 -3.04
CA GLU A 75 7.09 -1.10 -2.29
C GLU A 75 8.45 -0.39 -2.39
N LEU A 76 9.54 -1.00 -1.91
CA LEU A 76 10.81 -0.30 -1.69
C LEU A 76 11.52 0.10 -2.99
N ALA A 77 11.64 -0.81 -3.96
CA ALA A 77 12.27 -0.51 -5.24
C ALA A 77 11.44 0.50 -6.06
N PRO A 78 10.12 0.35 -6.23
CA PRO A 78 9.29 1.35 -6.92
C PRO A 78 9.31 2.71 -6.23
N LYS A 79 9.29 2.76 -4.89
CA LYS A 79 9.37 4.00 -4.12
C LYS A 79 10.70 4.71 -4.34
N THR A 80 11.81 3.96 -4.31
CA THR A 80 13.15 4.51 -4.59
C THR A 80 13.22 5.09 -6.01
N LEU A 81 12.71 4.36 -7.01
CA LEU A 81 12.64 4.84 -8.38
C LEU A 81 11.76 6.08 -8.53
N ALA A 82 10.60 6.11 -7.85
CA ALA A 82 9.68 7.23 -7.83
C ALA A 82 10.32 8.49 -7.27
N ILE A 83 11.15 8.38 -6.23
CA ILE A 83 11.88 9.52 -5.65
C ILE A 83 12.98 10.03 -6.59
N GLN A 84 13.71 9.13 -7.25
CA GLN A 84 14.78 9.52 -8.17
C GLN A 84 14.27 10.11 -9.50
N HIS A 85 13.11 9.64 -9.99
CA HIS A 85 12.57 10.01 -11.30
C HIS A 85 11.13 10.52 -11.21
N THR A 86 10.88 11.40 -10.23
CA THR A 86 9.53 11.90 -9.87
C THR A 86 8.73 12.41 -11.06
N GLU A 87 9.29 13.32 -11.88
CA GLU A 87 8.52 13.95 -12.96
C GLU A 87 8.13 12.96 -14.06
N LYS A 88 9.09 12.13 -14.51
CA LYS A 88 8.89 11.12 -15.56
C LYS A 88 7.87 10.07 -15.12
N LEU A 89 8.02 9.54 -13.91
CA LEU A 89 7.12 8.51 -13.39
C LEU A 89 5.76 9.08 -13.03
N ALA A 90 5.67 10.31 -12.51
CA ALA A 90 4.39 10.98 -12.30
C ALA A 90 3.62 11.15 -13.61
N LEU A 91 4.28 11.58 -14.69
CA LEU A 91 3.63 11.71 -16.00
C LEU A 91 3.18 10.35 -16.54
N LEU A 92 4.05 9.33 -16.47
CA LEU A 92 3.77 7.98 -16.95
C LEU A 92 2.60 7.33 -16.22
N TYR A 93 2.63 7.35 -14.88
CA TYR A 93 1.66 6.64 -14.05
C TYR A 93 0.42 7.47 -13.69
N SER A 94 0.40 8.78 -13.97
CA SER A 94 -0.75 9.62 -13.63
C SER A 94 -2.07 9.15 -14.23
N ARG A 95 -2.07 8.66 -15.48
CA ARG A 95 -3.30 8.20 -16.14
C ARG A 95 -3.78 6.86 -15.55
N PRO A 96 -2.95 5.81 -15.47
CA PRO A 96 -3.32 4.57 -14.79
C PRO A 96 -3.84 4.81 -13.36
N LEU A 97 -3.10 5.61 -12.58
CA LEU A 97 -3.46 5.87 -11.18
C LEU A 97 -4.73 6.71 -11.06
N TYR A 98 -4.99 7.64 -11.98
CA TYR A 98 -6.26 8.35 -12.05
C TYR A 98 -7.45 7.41 -12.25
N TYR A 99 -7.37 6.51 -13.23
CA TYR A 99 -8.45 5.55 -13.49
C TYR A 99 -8.62 4.56 -12.35
N PHE A 100 -7.52 4.05 -11.79
CA PHE A 100 -7.56 3.22 -10.60
C PHE A 100 -8.27 3.93 -9.45
N GLY A 101 -7.92 5.19 -9.19
CA GLY A 101 -8.58 6.02 -8.19
C GLY A 101 -10.07 6.22 -8.47
N VAL A 102 -10.50 6.34 -9.73
CA VAL A 102 -11.92 6.44 -10.09
C VAL A 102 -12.67 5.14 -9.82
N VAL A 103 -12.10 3.99 -10.20
CA VAL A 103 -12.74 2.68 -10.00
C VAL A 103 -12.80 2.31 -8.52
N MET A 104 -11.72 2.60 -7.77
CA MET A 104 -11.64 2.32 -6.33
C MET A 104 -12.30 3.38 -5.45
N LYS A 105 -12.88 4.44 -6.04
CA LYS A 105 -13.54 5.53 -5.31
C LYS A 105 -14.52 5.07 -4.21
N PRO A 106 -15.45 4.13 -4.44
CA PRO A 106 -16.37 3.70 -3.37
C PRO A 106 -15.63 3.05 -2.20
N LEU A 107 -14.60 2.26 -2.48
CA LEU A 107 -13.82 1.57 -1.45
C LEU A 107 -12.95 2.55 -0.66
N ILE A 108 -12.30 3.51 -1.34
CA ILE A 108 -11.53 4.58 -0.70
C ILE A 108 -12.45 5.44 0.18
N TRP A 109 -13.64 5.79 -0.31
CA TRP A 109 -14.62 6.55 0.47
C TRP A 109 -15.04 5.81 1.75
N LEU A 110 -15.30 4.51 1.64
CA LEU A 110 -15.63 3.66 2.79
C LEU A 110 -14.48 3.63 3.79
N MET A 111 -13.26 3.34 3.35
CA MET A 111 -12.08 3.28 4.24
C MET A 111 -11.81 4.61 4.95
N ASN A 112 -11.82 5.72 4.20
CA ASN A 112 -11.58 7.04 4.78
C ASN A 112 -12.73 7.46 5.70
N GLY A 113 -13.97 7.08 5.39
CA GLY A 113 -15.13 7.26 6.26
C GLY A 113 -14.97 6.51 7.58
N SER A 114 -14.60 5.23 7.53
CA SER A 114 -14.33 4.41 8.71
C SER A 114 -13.20 4.97 9.56
N ALA A 115 -12.11 5.42 8.94
CA ALA A 115 -10.99 6.04 9.66
C ALA A 115 -11.43 7.31 10.41
N ARG A 116 -12.17 8.22 9.75
CA ARG A 116 -12.72 9.42 10.41
C ARG A 116 -13.66 9.06 11.55
N MET A 117 -14.50 8.04 11.38
CA MET A 117 -15.42 7.59 12.43
C MET A 117 -14.65 7.11 13.66
N ILE A 118 -13.63 6.27 13.48
CA ILE A 118 -12.80 5.75 14.57
C ILE A 118 -12.07 6.89 15.28
N ILE A 119 -11.43 7.80 14.53
CA ILE A 119 -10.69 8.94 15.10
C ILE A 119 -11.62 9.84 15.95
N ARG A 120 -12.85 10.08 15.48
CA ARG A 120 -13.87 10.81 16.24
C ARG A 120 -14.28 10.10 17.53
N MET A 121 -14.28 8.76 17.57
CA MET A 121 -14.54 8.02 18.82
C MET A 121 -13.44 8.25 19.88
N PHE A 122 -12.21 8.54 19.46
CA PHE A 122 -11.11 8.91 20.34
C PHE A 122 -11.08 10.42 20.67
N GLY A 123 -12.10 11.18 20.27
CA GLY A 123 -12.22 12.62 20.56
C GLY A 123 -11.28 13.51 19.74
N VAL A 124 -10.68 12.98 18.67
CA VAL A 124 -9.84 13.76 17.74
C VAL A 124 -10.71 14.23 16.58
N ASP A 125 -10.67 15.52 16.26
CA ASP A 125 -11.33 16.06 15.07
C ASP A 125 -10.45 15.83 13.83
N PRO A 126 -10.84 14.94 12.90
CA PRO A 126 -10.04 14.64 11.71
C PRO A 126 -9.93 15.82 10.74
N ASP A 127 -10.75 16.86 10.89
CA ASP A 127 -10.80 18.01 9.98
C ASP A 127 -10.09 19.25 10.54
N ALA A 128 -9.56 19.20 11.77
CA ALA A 128 -8.94 20.34 12.47
C ALA A 128 -7.68 20.93 11.81
N ASN A 129 -6.99 20.17 10.94
CA ASN A 129 -5.81 20.65 10.20
C ASN A 129 -6.11 21.16 8.78
N ASN A 130 -7.38 21.14 8.34
CA ASN A 130 -7.78 21.66 7.03
C ASN A 130 -8.10 23.16 7.05
N ASP A 131 -8.23 23.75 8.25
CA ASP A 131 -8.06 25.18 8.42
C ASP A 131 -6.57 25.44 8.25
N ALA A 132 -6.20 25.86 7.03
CA ALA A 132 -4.88 26.34 6.71
C ALA A 132 -4.37 27.20 7.87
N MET A 133 -3.24 26.82 8.47
CA MET A 133 -2.50 27.70 9.37
C MET A 133 -2.50 29.09 8.72
N SER A 134 -3.17 30.05 9.37
CA SER A 134 -3.26 31.39 8.82
C SER A 134 -1.83 31.87 8.53
N GLU A 135 -1.62 32.62 7.45
CA GLU A 135 -0.31 33.25 7.17
C GLU A 135 0.24 33.99 8.41
N GLU A 136 -0.63 34.41 9.32
CA GLU A 136 -0.30 34.99 10.63
C GLU A 136 0.43 34.02 11.57
N GLU A 137 0.04 32.74 11.66
CA GLU A 137 0.73 31.76 12.51
C GLU A 137 2.12 31.41 11.97
N ILE A 138 2.27 31.37 10.64
CA ILE A 138 3.57 31.17 9.98
C ILE A 138 4.50 32.37 10.25
N LYS A 139 3.98 33.60 10.22
CA LYS A 139 4.76 34.81 10.56
C LYS A 139 5.23 34.84 12.00
N ILE A 140 4.44 34.31 12.95
CA ILE A 140 4.80 34.28 14.37
C ILE A 140 5.93 33.27 14.64
N ILE A 141 5.97 32.14 13.92
CA ILE A 141 7.04 31.14 14.06
C ILE A 141 8.34 31.61 13.40
N ILE A 142 8.27 32.34 12.28
CA ILE A 142 9.47 32.83 11.58
C ILE A 142 10.13 34.02 12.31
N ASN A 143 9.35 34.82 13.04
CA ASN A 143 9.84 35.99 13.76
C ASN A 143 10.17 35.74 15.25
N ASN A 144 10.19 34.49 15.71
CA ASN A 144 10.67 34.11 17.04
C ASN A 144 11.89 33.19 16.96
#